data_AF-A0A3M6UI95-F1
#
_entry.id   AF-A0A3M6UI95-F1
#
_cell.length_a   1.000
_cell.length_b   1.000
_cell.length_c   1.000
_cell.angle_alpha   90.00
_cell.angle_beta   90.00
_cell.angle_gamma   90.00
#
_symmetry.space_group_name_H-M   'P 1'
#
loop_
_entity.id
_entity.type
_entity.pdbx_description
1 polymer ?
#
loop_
_entity_poly.entity_id
_entity_poly.type
_entity_poly.pdbx_seq_one_letter_code
_entity_poly.pdbx_strand_id
1 'polypeptide(L)'
;MKINRLHEFTDGCAAQYKWRHCIGDLSCCLFDYGYQIQRSYFETSHAKGEQDAAGANVKQKVSQAVLRKTAVIRNAKDMTDFLVENFATPSASSFASQAKAVGLARRVFFYVSTEGEGAVVRRRPDRTFKTLKGIQKLHCVKTTAEQGRVFVRSRTCYCIDCIGGDEGKCSNKEWMDDWKEVILERESSVATTRQAVQDTEATLGDTAVRIADLTAEGSVVAIAAADDPDFEYYLLKVTSNGLVELEEAVTDDYGCTFPRGSVGLRGNFFYQRQHH
;
A
#
# COMPACT_ATOMS: atom_id res chain seq x y z
N MET A 1 13.49 9.92 -0.99
CA MET A 1 12.53 9.99 -2.11
C MET A 1 11.18 9.59 -1.57
N LYS A 2 10.22 10.53 -1.51
CA LYS A 2 8.85 10.28 -1.04
C LYS A 2 7.99 9.90 -2.24
N ILE A 3 7.37 8.73 -2.21
CA ILE A 3 6.44 8.28 -3.23
C ILE A 3 5.05 8.70 -2.77
N ASN A 4 4.37 9.55 -3.53
CA ASN A 4 3.00 9.99 -3.18
C ASN A 4 1.93 9.13 -3.87
N ARG A 5 2.25 8.64 -5.07
CA ARG A 5 1.36 7.82 -5.90
C ARG A 5 2.13 6.76 -6.65
N LEU A 6 1.59 5.55 -6.67
CA LEU A 6 2.04 4.45 -7.52
C LEU A 6 1.03 4.22 -8.64
N HIS A 7 1.51 4.22 -9.88
CA HIS A 7 0.73 3.80 -11.04
C HIS A 7 1.01 2.33 -11.32
N GLU A 8 -0.01 1.50 -11.21
CA GLU A 8 0.09 0.07 -11.46
C GLU A 8 -0.62 -0.30 -12.74
N PHE A 9 0.08 -1.00 -13.62
CA PHE A 9 -0.45 -1.52 -14.85
C PHE A 9 -0.53 -3.04 -14.73
N THR A 10 -1.73 -3.58 -14.73
CA THR A 10 -1.96 -5.01 -14.54
C THR A 10 -2.84 -5.55 -15.64
N ASP A 11 -2.65 -6.82 -15.97
CA ASP A 11 -3.53 -7.53 -16.88
C ASP A 11 -4.96 -7.56 -16.33
N GLY A 12 -5.97 -7.62 -17.19
CA GLY A 12 -7.35 -7.94 -16.81
C GLY A 12 -7.46 -9.43 -16.48
N CYS A 13 -6.79 -9.91 -15.42
CA CYS A 13 -6.79 -11.34 -15.12
C CYS A 13 -8.12 -11.80 -14.54
N ALA A 14 -8.54 -13.03 -14.86
CA ALA A 14 -9.69 -13.72 -14.24
C ALA A 14 -9.71 -13.64 -12.69
N ALA A 15 -8.58 -13.38 -12.02
CA ALA A 15 -8.52 -13.21 -10.57
C ALA A 15 -9.10 -11.87 -10.08
N GLN A 16 -9.08 -10.78 -10.86
CA GLN A 16 -9.93 -9.59 -10.61
C GLN A 16 -11.42 -9.96 -10.56
N TYR A 17 -11.81 -10.96 -11.34
CA TYR A 17 -13.19 -11.44 -11.47
C TYR A 17 -13.56 -12.45 -10.37
N LYS A 18 -12.58 -13.03 -9.66
CA LYS A 18 -12.77 -14.10 -8.67
C LYS A 18 -12.52 -13.66 -7.23
N TRP A 19 -11.77 -12.59 -7.00
CA TRP A 19 -11.41 -12.15 -5.65
C TRP A 19 -12.22 -10.91 -5.23
N ARG A 20 -13.24 -11.14 -4.41
CA ARG A 20 -14.22 -10.13 -3.96
C ARG A 20 -13.64 -8.95 -3.17
N HIS A 21 -12.49 -9.12 -2.54
CA HIS A 21 -11.91 -8.13 -1.63
C HIS A 21 -10.86 -7.23 -2.28
N CYS A 22 -10.52 -7.43 -3.57
CA CYS A 22 -9.33 -6.82 -4.19
C CYS A 22 -9.33 -5.29 -4.19
N ILE A 23 -10.46 -4.65 -4.50
CA ILE A 23 -10.60 -3.19 -4.50
C ILE A 23 -10.65 -2.65 -3.06
N GLY A 24 -11.25 -3.41 -2.14
CA GLY A 24 -11.29 -3.05 -0.72
C GLY A 24 -9.91 -3.07 -0.08
N ASP A 25 -9.12 -4.11 -0.32
CA ASP A 25 -7.73 -4.17 0.14
C ASP A 25 -6.90 -3.07 -0.52
N LEU A 26 -7.12 -2.79 -1.82
CA LEU A 26 -6.47 -1.67 -2.51
C LEU A 26 -6.77 -0.31 -1.86
N SER A 27 -8.00 -0.09 -1.39
CA SER A 27 -8.38 1.15 -0.69
C SER A 27 -7.59 1.40 0.60
N CYS A 28 -6.90 0.38 1.14
CA CYS A 28 -6.09 0.48 2.34
C CYS A 28 -4.62 0.84 2.08
N CYS A 29 -4.21 1.01 0.81
CA CYS A 29 -2.81 1.22 0.42
C CYS A 29 -2.12 2.41 1.10
N LEU A 30 -2.84 3.50 1.37
CA LEU A 30 -2.24 4.67 2.03
C LEU A 30 -1.81 4.32 3.46
N PHE A 31 -2.64 3.56 4.19
CA PHE A 31 -2.31 3.09 5.53
C PHE A 31 -1.21 2.03 5.50
N ASP A 32 -1.30 1.09 4.55
CA ASP A 32 -0.37 -0.05 4.46
C ASP A 32 1.04 0.37 3.97
N TYR A 33 1.12 1.35 3.04
CA TYR A 33 2.36 1.67 2.32
C TYR A 33 2.76 3.16 2.35
N GLY A 34 1.89 4.05 2.85
CA GLY A 34 2.17 5.49 2.90
C GLY A 34 1.96 6.23 1.57
N TYR A 35 1.38 5.59 0.55
CA TYR A 35 1.10 6.22 -0.75
C TYR A 35 -0.22 5.73 -1.38
N GLN A 36 -0.78 6.55 -2.26
CA GLN A 36 -1.98 6.21 -3.01
C GLN A 36 -1.66 5.37 -4.24
N ILE A 37 -2.63 4.58 -4.71
CA ILE A 37 -2.48 3.74 -5.89
C ILE A 37 -3.52 4.12 -6.94
N GLN A 38 -3.07 4.24 -8.18
CA GLN A 38 -3.92 4.18 -9.35
C GLN A 38 -3.61 2.90 -10.11
N ARG A 39 -4.56 1.97 -10.12
CA ARG A 39 -4.45 0.70 -10.82
C ARG A 39 -5.23 0.76 -12.13
N SER A 40 -4.51 0.57 -13.22
CA SER A 40 -5.01 0.53 -14.59
C SER A 40 -5.01 -0.92 -15.08
N TYR A 41 -6.16 -1.37 -15.57
CA TYR A 41 -6.38 -2.72 -16.08
C TYR A 41 -6.33 -2.73 -17.59
N PHE A 42 -5.44 -3.52 -18.18
CA PHE A 42 -5.45 -3.76 -19.63
C PHE A 42 -6.66 -4.62 -20.02
N GLU A 43 -7.18 -4.45 -21.25
CA GLU A 43 -8.24 -5.29 -21.80
C GLU A 43 -7.84 -6.78 -21.90
N THR A 44 -8.80 -7.62 -22.30
CA THR A 44 -8.84 -9.11 -22.30
C THR A 44 -7.67 -9.87 -22.92
N SER A 45 -6.65 -9.18 -23.43
CA SER A 45 -5.41 -9.81 -23.87
C SER A 45 -4.47 -9.95 -22.68
N HIS A 46 -4.32 -11.19 -22.20
CA HIS A 46 -3.21 -11.58 -21.32
C HIS A 46 -1.90 -11.07 -21.93
N ALA A 47 -1.39 -9.96 -21.39
CA ALA A 47 -0.11 -9.41 -21.82
C ALA A 47 0.97 -10.38 -21.34
N LYS A 48 1.30 -11.36 -22.19
CA LYS A 48 2.38 -12.30 -21.94
C LYS A 48 3.69 -11.56 -22.12
N GLY A 49 4.29 -11.18 -21.01
CA GLY A 49 5.56 -10.46 -21.00
C GLY A 49 6.76 -11.40 -20.82
N GLU A 50 7.95 -10.82 -20.84
CA GLU A 50 9.21 -11.50 -20.53
C GLU A 50 9.18 -12.20 -19.16
N GLN A 51 8.40 -11.65 -18.21
CA GLN A 51 8.19 -12.20 -16.88
C GLN A 51 7.55 -13.60 -16.91
N ASP A 52 6.64 -13.86 -17.87
CA ASP A 52 6.03 -15.18 -18.03
C ASP A 52 7.05 -16.21 -18.50
N ALA A 53 7.96 -15.81 -19.40
CA ALA A 53 9.03 -16.67 -19.86
C ALA A 53 10.01 -17.02 -18.73
N ALA A 54 10.37 -16.04 -17.89
CA ALA A 54 11.19 -16.27 -16.71
C ALA A 54 10.51 -17.22 -15.70
N GLY A 55 9.23 -16.99 -15.41
CA GLY A 55 8.43 -17.85 -14.55
C GLY A 55 8.28 -19.27 -15.10
N ALA A 56 8.06 -19.42 -16.41
CA ALA A 56 7.98 -20.71 -17.07
C ALA A 56 9.30 -21.47 -17.00
N ASN A 57 10.44 -20.79 -17.18
CA ASN A 57 11.77 -21.39 -17.05
C ASN A 57 12.01 -21.95 -15.65
N VAL A 58 11.73 -21.16 -14.61
CA VAL A 58 11.86 -21.58 -13.20
C VAL A 58 10.99 -22.80 -12.92
N LYS A 59 9.71 -22.76 -13.31
CA LYS A 59 8.77 -23.87 -13.13
C LYS A 59 9.27 -25.13 -13.83
N GLN A 60 9.72 -25.02 -15.07
CA GLN A 60 10.23 -26.15 -15.84
C GLN A 60 11.44 -26.80 -15.16
N LYS A 61 12.40 -26.01 -14.68
CA LYS A 61 13.61 -26.52 -13.99
C LYS A 61 13.26 -27.26 -12.71
N VAL A 62 12.39 -26.68 -11.88
CA VAL A 62 11.92 -27.30 -10.63
C VAL A 62 11.16 -28.58 -10.92
N SER A 63 10.22 -28.57 -11.88
CA SER A 63 9.47 -29.76 -12.28
C SER A 63 10.37 -30.87 -12.80
N GLN A 64 11.37 -30.54 -13.63
CA GLN A 64 12.32 -31.53 -14.13
C GLN A 64 13.17 -32.16 -13.01
N ALA A 65 13.59 -31.36 -12.03
CA ALA A 65 14.37 -31.87 -10.90
C ALA A 65 13.58 -32.87 -10.05
N VAL A 66 12.30 -32.58 -9.81
CA VAL A 66 11.39 -33.50 -9.10
C VAL A 66 11.13 -34.76 -9.93
N LEU A 67 10.78 -34.62 -11.21
CA LEU A 67 10.48 -35.75 -12.09
C LEU A 67 11.67 -36.69 -12.29
N ARG A 68 12.89 -36.14 -12.33
CA ARG A 68 14.14 -36.90 -12.43
C ARG A 68 14.63 -37.43 -11.09
N LYS A 69 13.91 -37.14 -9.99
CA LYS A 69 14.28 -37.51 -8.62
C LYS A 69 15.66 -36.98 -8.20
N THR A 70 16.10 -35.87 -8.77
CA THR A 70 17.38 -35.23 -8.42
C THR A 70 17.24 -34.24 -7.27
N ALA A 71 16.01 -33.80 -6.95
CA ALA A 71 15.71 -32.96 -5.80
C ALA A 71 14.34 -33.33 -5.21
N VAL A 72 14.19 -33.14 -3.90
CA VAL A 72 12.91 -33.30 -3.19
C VAL A 72 12.42 -31.90 -2.80
N ILE A 73 11.38 -31.43 -3.47
CA ILE A 73 10.84 -30.06 -3.30
C ILE A 73 9.39 -30.17 -2.86
N ARG A 74 9.10 -29.88 -1.59
CA ARG A 74 7.78 -30.10 -0.97
C ARG A 74 7.03 -28.81 -0.68
N ASN A 75 7.76 -27.70 -0.53
CA ASN A 75 7.20 -26.41 -0.15
C ASN A 75 7.97 -25.25 -0.83
N ALA A 76 7.51 -24.03 -0.58
CA ALA A 76 8.11 -22.82 -1.18
C ALA A 76 9.54 -22.54 -0.68
N LYS A 77 9.87 -22.94 0.55
CA LYS A 77 11.23 -22.82 1.09
C LYS A 77 12.17 -23.78 0.34
N ASP A 78 11.82 -25.05 0.23
CA ASP A 78 12.60 -26.05 -0.51
C ASP A 78 12.84 -25.62 -1.96
N MET A 79 11.80 -25.05 -2.60
CA MET A 79 11.91 -24.52 -3.96
C MET A 79 12.89 -23.36 -4.03
N THR A 80 12.85 -22.45 -3.06
CA THR A 80 13.77 -21.30 -3.02
C THR A 80 15.21 -21.76 -2.78
N ASP A 81 15.42 -22.65 -1.81
CA ASP A 81 16.74 -23.20 -1.49
C ASP A 81 17.36 -23.88 -2.72
N PHE A 82 16.59 -24.74 -3.40
CA PHE A 82 17.01 -25.40 -4.65
C PHE A 82 17.39 -24.39 -5.75
N LEU A 83 16.59 -23.33 -5.91
CA LEU A 83 16.85 -22.31 -6.93
C LEU A 83 18.09 -21.47 -6.62
N VAL A 84 18.31 -21.13 -5.36
CA VAL A 84 19.50 -20.40 -4.92
C VAL A 84 20.75 -21.24 -5.16
N GLU A 85 20.73 -22.51 -4.75
CA GLU A 85 21.87 -23.41 -4.88
C GLU A 85 22.25 -23.68 -6.35
N ASN A 86 21.26 -23.82 -7.24
CA ASN A 86 21.50 -24.32 -8.60
C ASN A 86 21.42 -23.25 -9.70
N PHE A 87 20.78 -22.09 -9.44
CA PHE A 87 20.43 -21.13 -10.49
C PHE A 87 20.67 -19.66 -10.14
N ALA A 88 21.17 -19.34 -8.93
CA ALA A 88 21.50 -17.97 -8.54
C ALA A 88 22.65 -17.38 -9.38
N THR A 89 23.63 -18.21 -9.73
CA THR A 89 24.73 -17.83 -10.62
C THR A 89 24.48 -18.35 -12.05
N PRO A 90 24.91 -17.60 -13.07
CA PRO A 90 24.86 -18.08 -14.45
C PRO A 90 25.75 -19.31 -14.60
N SER A 91 25.26 -20.36 -15.26
CA SER A 91 26.09 -21.49 -15.64
C SER A 91 27.17 -21.03 -16.62
N ALA A 92 28.39 -21.53 -16.47
CA ALA A 92 29.45 -21.31 -17.46
C ALA A 92 28.95 -21.78 -18.83
N SER A 93 28.98 -20.89 -19.83
CA SER A 93 28.55 -21.26 -21.17
C SER A 93 29.53 -22.27 -21.77
N SER A 94 29.01 -23.40 -22.23
CA SER A 94 29.78 -24.39 -23.00
C SER A 94 30.01 -23.96 -24.46
N PHE A 95 29.44 -22.83 -24.89
CA PHE A 95 29.55 -22.32 -26.27
C PHE A 95 30.08 -20.88 -26.29
N ALA A 96 31.26 -20.69 -26.86
CA ALA A 96 31.91 -19.37 -26.96
C ALA A 96 31.04 -18.29 -27.63
N SER A 97 30.12 -18.67 -28.52
CA SER A 97 29.16 -17.77 -29.18
C SER A 97 28.10 -17.18 -28.24
N GLN A 98 27.82 -17.84 -27.11
CA GLN A 98 26.86 -17.38 -26.11
C GLN A 98 27.50 -16.54 -24.99
N ALA A 99 28.84 -16.48 -24.92
CA ALA A 99 29.54 -15.62 -23.95
C ALA A 99 29.24 -14.11 -24.15
N LYS A 100 28.80 -13.71 -25.35
CA LYS A 100 28.42 -12.33 -25.69
C LYS A 100 26.92 -12.04 -25.63
N ALA A 101 26.07 -13.06 -25.43
CA ALA A 101 24.62 -12.92 -25.49
C ALA A 101 24.05 -12.68 -24.08
N VAL A 102 23.92 -11.41 -23.71
CA VAL A 102 23.29 -10.91 -22.47
C VAL A 102 23.95 -11.45 -21.19
N GLY A 103 24.85 -10.66 -20.61
CA GLY A 103 25.50 -10.94 -19.34
C GLY A 103 24.54 -10.84 -18.16
N LEU A 104 23.69 -11.84 -17.96
CA LEU A 104 22.93 -11.98 -16.72
C LEU A 104 23.94 -12.15 -15.58
N ALA A 105 24.07 -11.17 -14.68
CA ALA A 105 25.08 -11.22 -13.63
C ALA A 105 24.72 -12.22 -12.52
N ARG A 106 23.46 -12.24 -12.11
CA ARG A 106 22.92 -13.15 -11.08
C ARG A 106 21.39 -13.19 -11.15
N ARG A 107 20.81 -14.26 -10.60
CA ARG A 107 19.39 -14.33 -10.23
C ARG A 107 19.29 -14.29 -8.71
N VAL A 108 18.36 -13.50 -8.20
CA VAL A 108 18.09 -13.41 -6.76
C VAL A 108 16.71 -13.99 -6.51
N PHE A 109 16.63 -14.93 -5.59
CA PHE A 109 15.37 -15.56 -5.18
C PHE A 109 15.08 -15.14 -3.75
N PHE A 110 13.88 -14.63 -3.50
CA PHE A 110 13.44 -14.22 -2.17
C PHE A 110 12.40 -15.20 -1.65
N TYR A 111 12.65 -15.78 -0.49
CA TYR A 111 11.65 -16.54 0.24
C TYR A 111 10.90 -15.60 1.19
N VAL A 112 9.58 -15.51 1.02
CA VAL A 112 8.71 -14.76 1.93
C VAL A 112 8.08 -15.73 2.90
N SER A 113 8.52 -15.68 4.16
CA SER A 113 7.97 -16.51 5.23
C SER A 113 6.50 -16.17 5.50
N THR A 114 5.74 -17.16 5.97
CA THR A 114 4.38 -16.96 6.50
C THR A 114 4.37 -16.48 7.93
N GLU A 115 5.49 -16.59 8.65
CA GLU A 115 5.63 -16.27 10.07
C GLU A 115 6.98 -15.59 10.35
N GLY A 116 7.04 -14.79 11.42
CA GLY A 116 8.25 -14.07 11.84
C GLY A 116 8.38 -12.65 11.28
N GLU A 117 9.51 -12.01 11.60
CA GLU A 117 9.82 -10.66 11.12
C GLU A 117 9.94 -10.65 9.59
N GLY A 118 9.25 -9.70 8.93
CA GLY A 118 9.17 -9.62 7.47
C GLY A 118 8.19 -10.59 6.82
N ALA A 119 7.43 -11.38 7.58
CA ALA A 119 6.36 -12.21 7.03
C ALA A 119 5.17 -11.38 6.53
N VAL A 120 4.54 -11.84 5.45
CA VAL A 120 3.35 -11.19 4.91
C VAL A 120 2.10 -11.70 5.64
N VAL A 121 1.39 -10.79 6.29
CA VAL A 121 0.09 -11.08 6.92
C VAL A 121 -0.93 -11.39 5.84
N ARG A 122 -1.19 -12.69 5.63
CA ARG A 122 -2.14 -13.19 4.62
C ARG A 122 -3.59 -13.19 5.11
N ARG A 123 -3.81 -13.33 6.42
CA ARG A 123 -5.15 -13.30 7.02
C ARG A 123 -5.41 -11.90 7.58
N ARG A 124 -6.23 -11.14 6.86
CA ARG A 124 -6.60 -9.77 7.21
C ARG A 124 -8.11 -9.69 7.43
N PRO A 125 -8.63 -10.10 8.60
CA PRO A 125 -10.08 -10.19 8.83
C PRO A 125 -10.77 -8.82 8.78
N ASP A 126 -10.06 -7.76 9.14
CA ASP A 126 -10.45 -6.36 9.00
C ASP A 126 -10.48 -5.86 7.54
N ARG A 127 -10.01 -6.67 6.59
CA ARG A 127 -10.00 -6.38 5.14
C ARG A 127 -11.03 -7.19 4.37
N THR A 128 -12.16 -7.49 5.02
CA THR A 128 -13.26 -8.23 4.42
C THR A 128 -14.29 -7.28 3.83
N PHE A 129 -14.33 -7.24 2.49
CA PHE A 129 -15.25 -6.38 1.71
C PHE A 129 -16.18 -7.20 0.84
N LYS A 130 -17.40 -6.71 0.63
CA LYS A 130 -18.30 -7.29 -0.37
C LYS A 130 -17.79 -7.00 -1.78
N THR A 131 -18.15 -7.88 -2.72
CA THR A 131 -17.83 -7.69 -4.14
C THR A 131 -18.47 -6.40 -4.67
N LEU A 132 -17.64 -5.54 -5.28
CA LEU A 132 -18.15 -4.37 -6.00
C LEU A 132 -18.98 -4.81 -7.22
N LYS A 133 -20.24 -4.40 -7.29
CA LYS A 133 -21.12 -4.71 -8.43
C LYS A 133 -20.58 -4.08 -9.70
N GLY A 134 -20.55 -4.85 -10.79
CA GLY A 134 -20.06 -4.38 -12.09
C GLY A 134 -18.54 -4.20 -12.17
N ILE A 135 -17.77 -4.74 -11.22
CA ILE A 135 -16.30 -4.67 -11.18
C ILE A 135 -15.63 -5.06 -12.52
N GLN A 136 -16.25 -5.97 -13.27
CA GLN A 136 -15.75 -6.47 -14.56
C GLN A 136 -15.70 -5.41 -15.67
N LYS A 137 -16.42 -4.29 -15.50
CA LYS A 137 -16.47 -3.18 -16.47
C LYS A 137 -15.51 -2.04 -16.09
N LEU A 138 -14.80 -2.18 -14.97
CA LEU A 138 -13.90 -1.14 -14.47
C LEU A 138 -12.50 -1.41 -15.00
N HIS A 139 -11.92 -0.44 -15.70
CA HIS A 139 -10.56 -0.51 -16.22
C HIS A 139 -9.59 0.40 -15.48
N CYS A 140 -10.08 1.21 -14.53
CA CYS A 140 -9.25 2.04 -13.69
C CYS A 140 -9.86 2.16 -12.29
N VAL A 141 -9.00 2.03 -11.27
CA VAL A 141 -9.34 2.30 -9.88
C VAL A 141 -8.28 3.23 -9.30
N LYS A 142 -8.70 4.31 -8.66
CA LYS A 142 -7.85 5.29 -7.98
C LYS A 142 -8.26 5.33 -6.51
N THR A 143 -7.30 5.13 -5.62
CA THR A 143 -7.58 5.14 -4.17
C THR A 143 -7.69 6.56 -3.64
N THR A 144 -8.34 6.69 -2.49
CA THR A 144 -8.46 7.97 -1.77
C THR A 144 -7.61 7.95 -0.50
N ALA A 145 -7.68 9.01 0.30
CA ALA A 145 -7.09 9.00 1.64
C ALA A 145 -7.92 8.18 2.64
N GLU A 146 -9.16 7.84 2.30
CA GLU A 146 -10.09 7.15 3.17
C GLU A 146 -10.22 5.67 2.81
N GLN A 147 -10.11 4.80 3.82
CA GLN A 147 -10.29 3.36 3.63
C GLN A 147 -11.74 3.05 3.24
N GLY A 148 -11.93 2.14 2.30
CA GLY A 148 -13.25 1.80 1.79
C GLY A 148 -13.81 2.79 0.77
N ARG A 149 -13.06 3.85 0.39
CA ARG A 149 -13.48 4.78 -0.67
C ARG A 149 -12.49 4.80 -1.83
N VAL A 150 -13.02 4.65 -3.04
CA VAL A 150 -12.23 4.65 -4.29
C VAL A 150 -12.96 5.40 -5.40
N PHE A 151 -12.20 5.94 -6.34
CA PHE A 151 -12.72 6.40 -7.63
C PHE A 151 -12.52 5.31 -8.68
N VAL A 152 -13.52 5.12 -9.53
CA VAL A 152 -13.48 4.12 -10.60
C VAL A 152 -13.85 4.73 -11.95
N ARG A 153 -13.32 4.14 -13.03
CA ARG A 153 -13.66 4.49 -14.42
C ARG A 153 -13.71 3.24 -15.29
N SER A 154 -14.49 3.30 -16.37
CA SER A 154 -14.56 2.23 -17.36
C SER A 154 -13.40 2.27 -18.36
N ARG A 155 -12.68 3.40 -18.44
CA ARG A 155 -11.50 3.57 -19.29
C ARG A 155 -10.35 4.21 -18.52
N THR A 156 -9.12 3.93 -18.96
CA THR A 156 -7.90 4.48 -18.39
C THR A 156 -7.08 5.15 -19.49
N CYS A 157 -6.46 6.29 -19.18
CA CYS A 157 -5.50 6.94 -20.06
C CYS A 157 -4.16 7.04 -19.33
N TYR A 158 -3.08 6.81 -20.07
CA TYR A 158 -1.70 6.78 -19.57
C TYR A 158 -0.83 7.81 -20.29
N CYS A 159 -1.43 8.88 -20.84
CA CYS A 159 -0.64 10.01 -21.31
C CYS A 159 0.11 10.67 -20.14
N ILE A 160 1.12 11.47 -20.47
CA ILE A 160 1.98 12.15 -19.49
C ILE A 160 1.13 12.99 -18.53
N ASP A 161 0.09 13.65 -19.02
CA ASP A 161 -0.79 14.47 -18.17
C ASP A 161 -1.59 13.62 -17.17
N CYS A 162 -2.14 12.48 -17.61
CA CYS A 162 -2.87 11.56 -16.72
C CYS A 162 -1.96 10.89 -15.68
N ILE A 163 -0.73 10.51 -16.06
CA ILE A 163 0.26 9.96 -15.12
C ILE A 163 0.76 11.06 -14.17
N GLY A 164 0.97 12.27 -14.67
CA GLY A 164 1.38 13.44 -13.89
C GLY A 164 0.29 14.01 -12.98
N GLY A 165 -0.96 13.57 -13.15
CA GLY A 165 -2.11 14.00 -12.33
C GLY A 165 -2.85 15.23 -12.86
N ASP A 166 -2.45 15.78 -14.01
CA ASP A 166 -3.13 16.90 -14.68
C ASP A 166 -4.14 16.38 -15.72
N GLU A 167 -5.11 15.60 -15.25
CA GLU A 167 -6.10 14.96 -16.12
C GLU A 167 -6.95 15.98 -16.92
N GLY A 168 -6.98 17.25 -16.50
CA GLY A 168 -7.65 18.34 -17.20
C GLY A 168 -7.07 18.64 -18.57
N LYS A 169 -5.76 18.39 -18.76
CA LYS A 169 -5.04 18.59 -20.03
C LYS A 169 -4.98 17.35 -20.92
N CYS A 170 -5.60 16.24 -20.49
CA CYS A 170 -5.58 15.01 -21.27
C CYS A 170 -6.25 15.21 -22.63
N SER A 171 -5.50 14.97 -23.71
CA SER A 171 -6.02 15.02 -25.08
C SER A 171 -7.14 14.02 -25.34
N ASN A 172 -7.20 12.95 -24.54
CA ASN A 172 -8.20 11.88 -24.67
C ASN A 172 -9.40 12.10 -23.74
N LYS A 173 -9.53 13.26 -23.10
CA LYS A 173 -10.59 13.52 -22.10
C LYS A 173 -12.00 13.24 -22.63
N GLU A 174 -12.27 13.55 -23.90
CA GLU A 174 -13.57 13.27 -24.54
C GLU A 174 -13.90 11.77 -24.65
N TRP A 175 -12.88 10.91 -24.63
CA TRP A 175 -13.00 9.46 -24.70
C TRP A 175 -12.99 8.80 -23.31
N MET A 176 -12.79 9.58 -22.26
CA MET A 176 -12.67 9.13 -20.88
C MET A 176 -13.97 9.43 -20.14
N ASP A 177 -14.46 8.44 -19.40
CA ASP A 177 -15.62 8.67 -18.52
C ASP A 177 -15.19 9.48 -17.30
N ASP A 178 -16.13 10.18 -16.67
CA ASP A 178 -15.86 10.86 -15.41
C ASP A 178 -15.53 9.89 -14.29
N TRP A 179 -14.76 10.37 -13.30
CA TRP A 179 -14.50 9.57 -12.10
C TRP A 179 -15.80 9.38 -11.35
N LYS A 180 -16.13 8.12 -11.07
CA LYS A 180 -17.23 7.78 -10.18
C LYS A 180 -16.67 7.40 -8.82
N GLU A 181 -17.10 8.10 -7.78
CA GLU A 181 -16.82 7.69 -6.41
C GLU A 181 -17.65 6.45 -6.04
N VAL A 182 -17.01 5.53 -5.32
CA VAL A 182 -17.61 4.29 -4.84
C VAL A 182 -17.19 4.09 -3.39
N ILE A 183 -18.20 3.96 -2.52
CA ILE A 183 -18.05 3.51 -1.14
C ILE A 183 -18.20 1.99 -1.12
N LEU A 184 -17.21 1.30 -0.56
CA LEU A 184 -17.09 -0.14 -0.52
C LEU A 184 -17.75 -0.68 0.75
N GLU A 185 -18.70 -1.60 0.57
CA GLU A 185 -19.35 -2.25 1.71
C GLU A 185 -18.42 -3.28 2.36
N ARG A 186 -18.25 -3.18 3.67
CA ARG A 186 -17.57 -4.22 4.46
C ARG A 186 -18.48 -5.43 4.66
N GLU A 187 -17.91 -6.61 4.79
CA GLU A 187 -18.66 -7.77 5.26
C GLU A 187 -18.92 -7.59 6.77
N SER A 188 -20.16 -7.70 7.21
CA SER A 188 -20.47 -7.70 8.63
C SER A 188 -19.91 -8.97 9.24
N SER A 189 -18.91 -8.85 10.12
CA SER A 189 -18.57 -9.93 11.06
C SER A 189 -19.81 -10.26 11.88
N VAL A 190 -20.13 -11.55 11.98
CA VAL A 190 -21.27 -12.04 12.76
C VAL A 190 -21.21 -11.45 14.17
N ALA A 191 -22.31 -10.80 14.58
CA ALA A 191 -22.60 -10.25 15.90
C ALA A 191 -21.59 -9.22 16.45
N THR A 192 -21.74 -7.96 16.05
CA THR A 192 -21.50 -6.85 16.99
C THR A 192 -22.70 -5.90 16.88
N THR A 193 -23.27 -5.62 18.04
CA THR A 193 -24.51 -4.88 18.27
C THR A 193 -24.54 -3.58 17.48
N ARG A 194 -25.74 -3.18 17.04
CA ARG A 194 -26.09 -2.03 16.17
C ARG A 194 -25.59 -0.63 16.60
N GLN A 195 -24.67 -0.51 17.56
CA GLN A 195 -24.07 0.74 18.02
C GLN A 195 -22.64 0.99 17.49
N ALA A 196 -21.93 -0.03 16.96
CA ALA A 196 -20.55 0.15 16.48
C ALA A 196 -20.43 0.55 14.99
N VAL A 197 -21.54 0.62 14.24
CA VAL A 197 -21.51 0.82 12.78
C VAL A 197 -21.36 2.29 12.39
N GLN A 198 -21.50 3.24 13.33
CA GLN A 198 -21.22 4.66 13.09
C GLN A 198 -19.75 5.06 13.32
N ASP A 199 -18.92 4.19 13.91
CA ASP A 199 -17.56 4.53 14.35
C ASP A 199 -16.45 4.17 13.35
N THR A 200 -16.76 3.93 12.07
CA THR A 200 -15.74 3.58 11.06
C THR A 200 -15.79 4.44 9.80
N GLU A 201 -16.19 5.71 9.92
CA GLU A 201 -15.81 6.77 8.98
C GLU A 201 -14.83 7.68 9.72
N ALA A 202 -13.58 7.22 9.90
CA ALA A 202 -12.57 8.07 10.49
C ALA A 202 -11.88 8.87 9.38
N THR A 203 -12.18 10.16 9.31
CA THR A 203 -11.34 11.11 8.59
C THR A 203 -9.96 11.23 9.27
N LEU A 204 -8.98 11.84 8.60
CA LEU A 204 -7.67 12.14 9.22
C LEU A 204 -7.82 12.90 10.55
N GLY A 205 -8.85 13.75 10.67
CA GLY A 205 -9.23 14.42 11.91
C GLY A 205 -9.68 13.43 13.00
N ASP A 206 -10.57 12.50 12.68
CA ASP A 206 -11.05 11.48 13.64
C ASP A 206 -9.95 10.52 14.09
N THR A 207 -8.98 10.25 13.22
CA THR A 207 -7.80 9.42 13.56
C THR A 207 -6.88 10.16 14.52
N ALA A 208 -6.65 11.46 14.31
CA ALA A 208 -5.86 12.29 15.21
C ALA A 208 -6.51 12.42 16.60
N VAL A 209 -7.84 12.58 16.66
CA VAL A 209 -8.62 12.61 17.91
C VAL A 209 -8.50 11.29 18.66
N ARG A 210 -8.65 10.15 17.97
CA ARG A 210 -8.48 8.81 18.59
C ARG A 210 -7.07 8.55 19.11
N ILE A 211 -6.03 9.03 18.43
CA ILE A 211 -4.65 8.92 18.93
C ILE A 211 -4.51 9.75 20.20
N ALA A 212 -5.08 10.96 20.25
CA ALA A 212 -5.03 11.79 21.44
C ALA A 212 -5.75 11.15 22.63
N ASP A 213 -6.86 10.46 22.40
CA ASP A 213 -7.59 9.71 23.45
C ASP A 213 -6.79 8.52 24.03
N LEU A 214 -5.88 7.95 23.24
CA LEU A 214 -5.03 6.82 23.66
C LEU A 214 -3.71 7.27 24.32
N THR A 215 -3.42 8.56 24.32
CA THR A 215 -2.15 9.06 24.86
C THR A 215 -2.21 9.29 26.36
N ALA A 216 -1.15 8.87 27.04
CA ALA A 216 -0.96 9.05 28.47
C ALA A 216 0.37 9.77 28.76
N GLU A 217 0.55 10.23 29.99
CA GLU A 217 1.79 10.87 30.42
C GLU A 217 3.01 9.97 30.11
N GLY A 218 4.03 10.55 29.48
CA GLY A 218 5.23 9.85 29.03
C GLY A 218 5.15 9.25 27.63
N SER A 219 3.97 9.27 26.98
CA SER A 219 3.80 8.88 25.58
C SER A 219 4.57 9.82 24.64
N VAL A 220 5.05 9.30 23.51
CA VAL A 220 5.69 10.10 22.45
C VAL A 220 4.81 10.04 21.21
N VAL A 221 4.39 11.21 20.74
CA VAL A 221 3.52 11.35 19.57
C VAL A 221 4.18 12.21 18.50
N ALA A 222 3.89 11.90 17.24
CA ALA A 222 4.28 12.72 16.10
C ALA A 222 3.17 13.73 15.79
N ILE A 223 3.51 15.01 15.78
CA ILE A 223 2.61 16.11 15.43
C ILE A 223 3.02 16.62 14.06
N ALA A 224 2.08 16.64 13.12
CA ALA A 224 2.35 17.13 11.77
C ALA A 224 2.81 18.60 11.82
N ALA A 225 3.91 18.90 11.13
CA ALA A 225 4.44 20.25 11.03
C ALA A 225 3.79 20.93 9.81
N ALA A 226 2.57 21.45 10.00
CA ALA A 226 1.74 21.93 8.89
C ALA A 226 2.36 23.09 8.10
N ASP A 227 3.15 23.93 8.78
CA ASP A 227 3.70 25.18 8.22
C ASP A 227 5.25 25.23 8.25
N ASP A 228 5.92 24.11 8.53
CA ASP A 228 7.39 24.04 8.52
C ASP A 228 7.89 23.37 7.22
N PRO A 229 8.70 24.06 6.39
CA PRO A 229 9.22 23.49 5.14
C PRO A 229 10.35 22.46 5.37
N ASP A 230 10.99 22.46 6.52
CA ASP A 230 12.17 21.65 6.83
C ASP A 230 11.80 20.32 7.52
N PHE A 231 10.61 20.25 8.16
CA PHE A 231 10.18 19.08 8.92
C PHE A 231 8.78 18.59 8.52
N GLU A 232 8.58 17.27 8.42
CA GLU A 232 7.24 16.70 8.17
C GLU A 232 6.42 16.56 9.47
N TYR A 233 7.10 16.39 10.60
CA TYR A 233 6.49 16.28 11.92
C TYR A 233 7.49 16.65 13.01
N TYR A 234 6.97 17.06 14.16
CA TYR A 234 7.73 17.16 15.40
C TYR A 234 7.34 16.02 16.35
N LEU A 235 8.28 15.56 17.16
CA LEU A 235 7.97 14.64 18.24
C LEU A 235 7.64 15.43 19.50
N LEU A 236 6.51 15.11 20.12
CA LEU A 236 6.08 15.65 21.40
C LEU A 236 6.13 14.54 22.45
N LYS A 237 6.83 14.78 23.56
CA LYS A 237 6.71 13.97 24.76
C LYS A 237 5.56 14.50 25.60
N VAL A 238 4.48 13.73 25.68
CA VAL A 238 3.25 14.09 26.39
C VAL A 238 3.52 14.13 27.89
N THR A 239 3.10 15.20 28.55
CA THR A 239 3.16 15.40 30.01
C THR A 239 1.77 15.41 30.65
N SER A 240 0.70 15.55 29.87
CA SER A 240 -0.66 15.39 30.38
C SER A 240 -1.11 13.93 30.42
N ASN A 241 -1.99 13.59 31.38
CA ASN A 241 -2.68 12.31 31.42
C ASN A 241 -3.91 12.36 30.49
N GLY A 242 -3.64 12.39 29.18
CA GLY A 242 -4.65 12.50 28.12
C GLY A 242 -4.92 13.95 27.70
N LEU A 243 -6.05 14.14 27.01
CA LEU A 243 -6.52 15.44 26.55
C LEU A 243 -6.89 16.36 27.72
N VAL A 244 -6.48 17.62 27.63
CA VAL A 244 -6.73 18.67 28.62
C VAL A 244 -7.54 19.77 27.95
N GLU A 245 -8.67 20.12 28.56
CA GLU A 245 -9.43 21.32 28.22
C GLU A 245 -8.85 22.53 28.95
N LEU A 246 -8.58 23.62 28.22
CA LEU A 246 -8.01 24.83 28.81
C LEU A 246 -9.08 25.65 29.54
N GLU A 247 -8.90 25.84 30.84
CA GLU A 247 -9.81 26.65 31.68
C GLU A 247 -9.70 28.17 31.40
N GLU A 248 -8.59 28.59 30.79
CA GLU A 248 -8.29 29.97 30.40
C GLU A 248 -7.51 30.00 29.09
N ALA A 249 -7.38 31.19 28.48
CA ALA A 249 -6.56 31.32 27.28
C ALA A 249 -5.08 31.18 27.63
N VAL A 250 -4.35 30.34 26.90
CA VAL A 250 -2.92 30.07 27.13
C VAL A 250 -2.14 30.42 25.88
N THR A 251 -1.01 31.11 26.05
CA THR A 251 -0.02 31.29 25.00
C THR A 251 1.15 30.36 25.28
N ASP A 252 1.57 29.56 24.30
CA ASP A 252 2.73 28.68 24.45
C ASP A 252 4.06 29.40 24.23
N ASP A 253 5.16 28.69 24.47
CA ASP A 253 6.53 29.22 24.32
C ASP A 253 6.91 29.53 22.86
N TYR A 254 6.08 29.12 21.89
CA TYR A 254 6.24 29.42 20.46
C TYR A 254 5.37 30.62 20.02
N GLY A 255 4.65 31.25 20.96
CA GLY A 255 3.81 32.41 20.69
C GLY A 255 2.42 32.07 20.12
N CYS A 256 2.04 30.79 20.08
CA CYS A 256 0.71 30.37 19.67
C CYS A 256 -0.28 30.57 20.81
N THR A 257 -1.37 31.29 20.55
CA THR A 257 -2.43 31.54 21.55
C THR A 257 -3.62 30.61 21.33
N PHE A 258 -4.00 29.90 22.38
CA PHE A 258 -5.14 28.98 22.41
C PHE A 258 -6.24 29.54 23.31
N PRO A 259 -7.48 29.72 22.82
CA PRO A 259 -8.58 30.26 23.63
C PRO A 259 -9.04 29.28 24.72
N ARG A 260 -9.71 29.81 25.75
CA ARG A 260 -10.43 29.01 26.77
C ARG A 260 -11.39 28.02 26.09
N GLY A 261 -11.42 26.78 26.59
CA GLY A 261 -12.23 25.68 26.05
C GLY A 261 -11.54 24.91 24.93
N SER A 262 -10.32 25.27 24.54
CA SER A 262 -9.53 24.46 23.60
C SER A 262 -9.14 23.15 24.26
N VAL A 263 -9.23 22.04 23.52
CA VAL A 263 -8.87 20.70 23.99
C VAL A 263 -7.61 20.23 23.27
N GLY A 264 -6.60 19.80 24.02
CA GLY A 264 -5.34 19.34 23.42
C GLY A 264 -4.44 18.59 24.40
N LEU A 265 -3.32 18.07 23.88
CA LEU A 265 -2.29 17.43 24.70
C LEU A 265 -1.27 18.47 25.16
N ARG A 266 -0.78 18.32 26.40
CA ARG A 266 0.39 19.08 26.88
C ARG A 266 1.62 18.21 26.77
N GLY A 267 2.74 18.80 26.38
CA GLY A 267 4.00 18.08 26.27
C GLY A 267 5.17 18.97 25.95
N ASN A 268 6.35 18.37 25.86
CA ASN A 268 7.58 19.04 25.46
C ASN A 268 8.05 18.49 24.12
N PHE A 269 8.34 19.38 23.17
CA PHE A 269 8.91 18.98 21.89
C PHE A 269 10.36 18.51 22.07
N PHE A 270 10.75 17.49 21.31
CA PHE A 270 12.15 17.08 21.25
C PHE A 270 12.94 18.09 20.40
N TYR A 271 14.01 18.64 20.96
CA TYR A 271 14.93 19.49 20.21
C TYR A 271 15.90 18.62 19.41
N GLN A 272 15.88 18.74 18.08
CA GLN A 272 16.87 18.09 17.24
C GLN A 272 18.14 18.95 17.21
N ARG A 273 19.21 18.52 17.89
CA ARG A 273 20.52 19.17 17.73
C ARG A 273 20.98 18.98 16.29
N GLN A 274 21.00 20.07 15.52
CA GLN A 274 21.74 20.10 14.26
C GLN A 274 23.23 19.95 14.60
N HIS A 275 23.85 18.87 14.13
CA HIS A 275 25.30 18.79 14.09
C HIS A 275 25.77 19.77 13.01
N HIS A 276 26.39 20.88 13.45
CA HIS A 276 27.23 21.73 12.59
C HIS A 276 28.44 20.95 12.08
#